data_AF-A0AB39V8D0-F1
#
_entry.id   AF-A0AB39V8D0-F1
#
_cell.length_a   1.000
_cell.length_b   1.000
_cell.length_c   1.000
_cell.angle_alpha   90.00
_cell.angle_beta   90.00
_cell.angle_gamma   90.00
#
_symmetry.space_group_name_H-M   'P 1'
#
loop_
_entity.id
_entity.type
_entity.pdbx_description
1 polymer ?
#
loop_
_entity_poly.entity_id
_entity_poly.type
_entity_poly.pdbx_seq_one_letter_code
_entity_poly.pdbx_strand_id
1 'polypeptide(L)'
;MRGRSKILRKLIATLLLNVFSFNILAGGLQVDPNSRYNTSLDRSQNGIPVVNISTPNGRGVSINEFLEYNVGREGQVLNNADNIGRSHLAGIINANPNLGPNQAANLILLQVNGANRSQIEDTSRLSADKR
;
A
#
# COMPACT_ATOMS: atom_id res chain seq x y z
N MET A 1 -24.99 38.93 16.57
CA MET A 1 -23.79 38.06 16.41
C MET A 1 -24.08 36.53 16.33
N ARG A 2 -25.30 36.08 15.99
CA ARG A 2 -25.70 34.64 16.05
C ARG A 2 -25.51 33.83 14.75
N GLY A 3 -25.19 34.48 13.63
CA GLY A 3 -25.06 33.85 12.30
C GLY A 3 -23.62 33.47 11.91
N ARG A 4 -22.62 34.24 12.36
CA ARG A 4 -21.19 34.02 12.03
C ARG A 4 -20.66 32.68 12.58
N SER A 5 -21.12 32.24 13.75
CA SER A 5 -20.72 30.96 14.34
C SER A 5 -21.34 29.74 13.66
N LYS A 6 -22.52 29.88 13.03
CA LYS A 6 -23.14 28.80 12.25
C LYS A 6 -22.37 28.53 10.96
N ILE A 7 -21.89 29.59 10.31
CA ILE A 7 -21.05 29.51 9.10
C ILE A 7 -19.68 28.91 9.47
N LEU A 8 -19.06 29.36 10.57
CA LEU A 8 -17.79 28.82 11.04
C LEU A 8 -17.89 27.32 11.41
N ARG A 9 -18.97 26.90 12.07
CA ARG A 9 -19.23 25.47 12.37
C ARG A 9 -19.44 24.64 11.10
N LYS A 10 -20.12 25.18 10.09
CA LYS A 10 -20.27 24.52 8.79
C LYS A 10 -18.92 24.37 8.08
N LEU A 11 -18.08 25.40 8.09
CA LEU A 11 -16.74 25.34 7.50
C LEU A 11 -15.83 24.32 8.20
N ILE A 12 -15.85 24.29 9.54
CA ILE A 12 -15.11 23.27 10.33
C ILE A 12 -15.62 21.86 10.03
N ALA A 13 -16.95 21.67 9.97
CA ALA A 13 -17.54 20.38 9.64
C ALA A 13 -17.16 19.92 8.22
N THR A 14 -17.16 20.80 7.22
CA THR A 14 -16.77 20.47 5.84
C THR A 14 -15.27 20.15 5.74
N LEU A 15 -14.42 20.84 6.50
CA LEU A 15 -12.99 20.56 6.57
C LEU A 15 -12.73 19.19 7.21
N LEU A 16 -13.40 18.88 8.33
CA LEU A 16 -13.29 17.58 9.00
C LEU A 16 -13.84 16.41 8.15
N LEU A 17 -14.89 16.63 7.37
CA LEU A 17 -15.44 15.62 6.46
C LEU A 17 -14.48 15.31 5.28
N ASN A 18 -13.68 16.30 4.85
CA ASN A 18 -12.66 16.10 3.82
C ASN A 18 -11.45 15.28 4.30
N VAL A 19 -11.11 15.33 5.60
CA VAL A 19 -10.00 14.52 6.16
C VAL A 19 -10.30 13.01 6.13
N PHE A 20 -11.59 12.62 6.16
CA PHE A 20 -12.01 11.22 6.10
C PHE A 20 -12.05 10.63 4.67
N SER A 21 -11.86 11.43 3.62
CA SER A 21 -12.15 11.01 2.23
C SER A 21 -10.94 10.59 1.39
N PHE A 22 -9.73 10.56 1.95
CA PHE A 22 -8.53 10.18 1.19
C PHE A 22 -8.11 8.74 1.46
N ASN A 23 -8.89 7.77 0.99
CA ASN A 23 -8.41 6.41 0.73
C ASN A 23 -8.92 5.98 -0.66
N ILE A 24 -8.49 6.68 -1.70
CA ILE A 24 -8.70 6.25 -3.08
C ILE A 24 -7.34 5.95 -3.70
N LEU A 25 -6.67 4.91 -3.18
CA LEU A 25 -5.52 4.32 -3.86
C LEU A 25 -5.76 2.82 -4.00
N ALA A 26 -6.02 2.42 -5.25
CA ALA A 26 -6.25 1.06 -5.75
C ALA A 26 -7.56 0.42 -5.23
N GLY A 27 -8.55 0.26 -6.10
CA GLY A 27 -9.92 -0.21 -5.80
C GLY A 27 -10.01 -1.67 -5.35
N GLY A 28 -9.28 -2.00 -4.28
CA GLY A 28 -9.10 -3.36 -3.79
C GLY A 28 -8.02 -3.50 -2.71
N LEU A 29 -7.13 -2.52 -2.52
CA LEU A 29 -6.07 -2.58 -1.51
C LEU A 29 -6.31 -1.54 -0.43
N GLN A 30 -6.36 -1.99 0.81
CA GLN A 30 -6.47 -1.11 1.97
C GLN A 30 -5.58 -1.64 3.09
N VAL A 31 -4.48 -0.93 3.37
CA VAL A 31 -3.61 -1.25 4.52
C VAL A 31 -4.42 -1.08 5.81
N ASP A 32 -4.21 -1.98 6.77
CA ASP A 32 -4.85 -1.88 8.07
C ASP A 32 -4.33 -0.63 8.81
N PRO A 33 -5.19 0.36 9.10
CA PRO A 33 -4.76 1.59 9.78
C PRO A 33 -4.30 1.34 11.22
N ASN A 34 -4.62 0.18 11.80
CA ASN A 34 -4.13 -0.25 13.11
C ASN A 34 -2.88 -1.14 13.01
N SER A 35 -2.38 -1.40 11.79
CA SER A 35 -1.15 -2.14 11.56
C SER A 35 0.01 -1.46 12.29
N ARG A 36 0.82 -2.26 12.97
CA ARG A 36 2.11 -1.82 13.54
C ARG A 36 3.25 -1.83 12.52
N TYR A 37 3.00 -2.30 11.31
CA TYR A 37 3.98 -2.42 10.22
C TYR A 37 3.87 -1.23 9.26
N ASN A 38 4.98 -0.88 8.63
CA ASN A 38 5.10 0.29 7.75
C ASN A 38 4.77 0.00 6.27
N THR A 39 3.88 -0.95 5.98
CA THR A 39 3.43 -1.23 4.60
C THR A 39 2.83 0.04 3.99
N SER A 40 3.20 0.37 2.75
CA SER A 40 2.64 1.52 2.04
C SER A 40 2.24 1.16 0.61
N LEU A 41 1.29 1.93 0.07
CA LEU A 41 0.78 1.77 -1.28
C LEU A 41 1.27 2.91 -2.17
N ASP A 42 1.63 2.58 -3.40
CA ASP A 42 2.04 3.51 -4.43
C ASP A 42 1.49 3.05 -5.80
N ARG A 43 1.76 3.83 -6.85
CA ARG A 43 1.51 3.44 -8.24
C ARG A 43 2.76 3.68 -9.07
N SER A 44 3.07 2.74 -9.94
CA SER A 44 4.12 2.91 -10.93
C SER A 44 3.75 3.97 -11.97
N GLN A 45 4.73 4.37 -12.79
CA GLN A 45 4.52 5.33 -13.88
C GLN A 45 3.48 4.86 -14.90
N ASN A 46 3.36 3.55 -15.13
CA ASN A 46 2.34 2.95 -15.99
C ASN A 46 1.05 2.57 -15.23
N GLY A 47 0.87 3.04 -13.99
CA GLY A 47 -0.38 2.95 -13.25
C GLY A 47 -0.60 1.64 -12.48
N ILE A 48 0.33 0.69 -12.53
CA ILE A 48 0.23 -0.58 -11.80
C ILE A 48 0.32 -0.33 -10.29
N PRO A 49 -0.59 -0.89 -9.47
CA PRO A 49 -0.50 -0.82 -8.02
C PRO A 49 0.81 -1.42 -7.50
N VAL A 50 1.49 -0.69 -6.62
CA VAL A 50 2.74 -1.13 -5.97
C VAL A 50 2.51 -1.18 -4.47
N VAL A 51 2.80 -2.33 -3.86
CA VAL A 51 2.86 -2.49 -2.41
C VAL A 51 4.33 -2.43 -1.99
N ASN A 52 4.72 -1.34 -1.37
CA ASN A 52 6.00 -1.27 -0.66
C ASN A 52 5.84 -2.08 0.63
N ILE A 53 6.42 -3.28 0.64
CA ILE A 53 6.33 -4.18 1.77
C ILE A 53 6.96 -3.57 3.02
N SER A 54 6.50 -3.97 4.19
CA SER A 54 7.06 -3.52 5.46
C SER A 54 8.48 -4.05 5.68
N THR A 55 9.22 -3.38 6.55
CA THR A 55 10.58 -3.79 6.95
C THR A 55 10.56 -5.23 7.49
N PRO A 56 11.38 -6.15 6.95
CA PRO A 56 11.45 -7.51 7.44
C PRO A 56 11.95 -7.59 8.87
N ASN A 57 11.42 -8.54 9.63
CA ASN A 57 11.94 -8.83 10.97
C ASN A 57 13.31 -9.55 10.90
N GLY A 58 13.90 -9.85 12.06
CA GLY A 58 15.22 -10.52 12.14
C GLY A 58 15.31 -11.92 11.52
N ARG A 59 14.20 -12.48 11.00
CA ARG A 59 14.16 -13.74 10.24
C ARG A 59 13.95 -13.52 8.74
N GLY A 60 13.94 -12.27 8.28
CA GLY A 60 13.67 -11.91 6.89
C GLY A 60 12.19 -12.02 6.50
N VAL A 61 11.26 -11.99 7.46
CA VAL A 61 9.81 -12.02 7.17
C VAL A 61 9.25 -10.61 7.23
N SER A 62 8.71 -10.13 6.11
CA SER A 62 7.92 -8.91 6.02
C SER A 62 6.45 -9.24 6.26
N ILE A 63 5.80 -8.58 7.23
CA ILE A 63 4.39 -8.79 7.56
C ILE A 63 3.62 -7.54 7.16
N ASN A 64 2.58 -7.72 6.35
CA ASN A 64 1.82 -6.63 5.74
C ASN A 64 0.34 -6.89 6.02
N GLU A 65 -0.27 -6.01 6.80
CA GLU A 65 -1.65 -6.16 7.26
C GLU A 65 -2.58 -5.26 6.46
N PHE A 66 -3.70 -5.83 6.00
CA PHE A 66 -4.69 -5.19 5.16
C PHE A 66 -6.08 -5.37 5.74
N LEU A 67 -6.96 -4.39 5.58
CA LEU A 67 -8.40 -4.60 5.69
C LEU A 67 -8.98 -5.18 4.39
N GLU A 68 -8.42 -4.79 3.25
CA GLU A 68 -8.80 -5.31 1.93
C GLU A 68 -7.56 -5.60 1.11
N TYR A 69 -7.55 -6.77 0.47
CA TYR A 69 -6.48 -7.15 -0.45
C TYR A 69 -7.07 -7.85 -1.66
N ASN A 70 -7.35 -7.08 -2.69
CA ASN A 70 -7.87 -7.52 -3.98
C ASN A 70 -6.94 -7.06 -5.09
N VAL A 71 -6.66 -7.95 -6.04
CA VAL A 71 -5.78 -7.68 -7.18
C VAL A 71 -6.62 -7.74 -8.45
N GLY A 72 -6.71 -6.61 -9.14
CA GLY A 72 -7.38 -6.51 -10.44
C GLY A 72 -6.56 -7.13 -11.57
N ARG A 73 -7.12 -7.11 -12.79
CA ARG A 73 -6.52 -7.71 -13.99
C ARG A 73 -5.23 -7.05 -14.45
N GLU A 74 -5.03 -5.79 -14.07
CA GLU A 74 -3.78 -5.08 -14.27
C GLU A 74 -2.63 -5.69 -13.46
N GLY A 75 -2.96 -6.48 -12.45
CA GLY A 75 -2.01 -7.10 -11.54
C GLY A 75 -1.55 -6.16 -10.44
N GLN A 76 -0.53 -6.61 -9.72
CA GLN A 76 0.10 -5.85 -8.65
C GLN A 76 1.58 -6.20 -8.57
N VAL A 77 2.39 -5.23 -8.13
CA VAL A 77 3.79 -5.44 -7.75
C VAL A 77 3.95 -5.38 -6.24
N LEU A 78 4.54 -6.43 -5.67
CA LEU A 78 5.13 -6.39 -4.32
C LEU A 78 6.57 -5.88 -4.45
N ASN A 79 6.84 -4.67 -3.98
CA ASN A 79 8.17 -4.06 -4.07
C ASN A 79 9.05 -4.57 -2.92
N ASN A 80 9.86 -5.58 -3.21
CA ASN A 80 10.87 -6.15 -2.32
C ASN A 80 12.30 -5.68 -2.67
N ALA A 81 12.43 -4.60 -3.46
CA ALA A 81 13.73 -4.15 -3.95
C ALA A 81 14.40 -3.21 -2.92
N ASP A 82 15.64 -3.51 -2.53
CA ASP A 82 16.49 -2.67 -1.69
C ASP A 82 17.34 -1.67 -2.50
N ASN A 83 17.18 -1.67 -3.82
CA ASN A 83 17.71 -0.70 -4.78
C ASN A 83 16.71 -0.51 -5.94
N ILE A 84 16.98 0.41 -6.87
CA ILE A 84 16.20 0.56 -8.10
C ILE A 84 16.14 -0.78 -8.83
N GLY A 85 14.92 -1.22 -9.14
CA GLY A 85 14.65 -2.50 -9.77
C GLY A 85 13.82 -2.37 -11.03
N ARG A 86 13.65 -3.48 -11.75
CA ARG A 86 12.74 -3.58 -12.89
C ARG A 86 11.70 -4.65 -12.63
N SER A 87 10.44 -4.24 -12.68
CA SER A 87 9.28 -5.12 -12.70
C SER A 87 8.82 -5.40 -14.13
N HIS A 88 8.33 -6.61 -14.37
CA HIS A 88 7.68 -6.97 -15.62
C HIS A 88 6.35 -6.24 -15.82
N LEU A 89 5.61 -5.98 -14.73
CA LEU A 89 4.33 -5.29 -14.78
C LEU A 89 4.52 -3.77 -14.72
N ALA A 90 5.34 -3.28 -13.78
CA ALA A 90 5.47 -1.86 -13.50
C ALA A 90 6.62 -1.14 -14.24
N GLY A 91 7.45 -1.85 -15.01
CA GLY A 91 8.65 -1.27 -15.59
C GLY A 91 9.69 -0.93 -14.51
N ILE A 92 10.37 0.21 -14.63
CA ILE A 92 11.35 0.64 -13.62
C ILE A 92 10.61 1.06 -12.35
N ILE A 93 11.03 0.53 -11.20
CA ILE A 93 10.52 0.87 -9.88
C ILE A 93 11.67 1.36 -9.00
N ASN A 94 11.39 2.37 -8.17
CA ASN A 94 12.35 2.80 -7.15
C ASN A 94 12.51 1.73 -6.06
N ALA A 95 13.62 1.82 -5.32
CA ALA A 95 13.81 1.02 -4.12
C ALA A 95 12.62 1.19 -3.16
N ASN A 96 12.26 0.13 -2.46
CA ASN A 96 11.27 0.20 -1.42
C ASN A 96 11.80 1.08 -0.27
N PRO A 97 11.12 2.19 0.09
CA PRO A 97 11.58 3.12 1.13
C PRO A 97 11.69 2.49 2.53
N ASN A 98 11.08 1.32 2.75
CA ASN A 98 11.14 0.60 4.02
C ASN A 98 12.37 -0.31 4.15
N LEU A 99 13.14 -0.49 3.07
CA LEU A 99 14.26 -1.43 3.03
C LEU A 99 15.58 -0.66 2.91
N GLY A 100 16.52 -0.95 3.81
CA GLY A 100 17.91 -0.60 3.64
C GLY A 100 18.66 -1.61 2.75
N PRO A 101 19.94 -1.34 2.43
CA PRO A 101 20.77 -2.26 1.64
C PRO A 101 20.82 -3.67 2.26
N ASN A 102 20.62 -4.69 1.44
CA ASN A 102 20.57 -6.11 1.83
C ASN A 102 19.46 -6.47 2.82
N GLN A 103 18.39 -5.68 2.90
CA GLN A 103 17.24 -5.93 3.78
C GLN A 103 16.01 -6.45 3.04
N ALA A 104 16.16 -6.95 1.81
CA ALA A 104 15.08 -7.62 1.11
C ALA A 104 14.51 -8.79 1.94
N ALA A 105 13.18 -8.94 1.92
CA ALA A 105 12.48 -10.02 2.60
C ALA A 105 12.75 -11.36 1.92
N ASN A 106 12.93 -12.40 2.72
CA ASN A 106 12.91 -13.80 2.28
C ASN A 106 11.48 -14.33 2.15
N LEU A 107 10.57 -13.83 2.98
CA LEU A 107 9.16 -14.18 3.00
C LEU A 107 8.32 -12.92 3.17
N ILE A 108 7.28 -12.80 2.35
CA ILE A 108 6.29 -11.73 2.45
C ILE A 108 4.98 -12.36 2.89
N LEU A 109 4.52 -11.99 4.08
CA LEU A 109 3.22 -12.35 4.61
C LEU A 109 2.24 -11.21 4.34
N LEU A 110 1.15 -11.55 3.67
CA LEU A 110 0.01 -10.66 3.41
C LEU A 110 -1.15 -11.16 4.26
N GLN A 111 -1.49 -10.42 5.30
CA GLN A 111 -2.53 -10.79 6.26
C GLN A 111 -3.74 -9.86 6.08
N VAL A 112 -4.92 -10.44 5.89
CA VAL A 112 -6.16 -9.69 5.73
C VAL A 112 -6.98 -9.81 7.02
N ASN A 113 -7.11 -8.70 7.72
CA ASN A 113 -7.84 -8.59 8.99
C ASN A 113 -9.29 -8.11 8.81
N GLY A 114 -9.66 -7.70 7.60
CA GLY A 114 -11.03 -7.25 7.29
C GLY A 114 -12.02 -8.41 7.12
N ALA A 115 -13.31 -8.08 7.16
CA ALA A 115 -14.39 -9.05 7.01
C ALA A 115 -14.61 -9.53 5.56
N ASN A 116 -14.04 -8.82 4.58
CA ASN A 116 -14.20 -9.10 3.15
C ASN A 116 -13.20 -10.15 2.68
N ARG A 117 -13.66 -11.12 1.87
CA ARG A 117 -12.76 -12.07 1.21
C ARG A 117 -11.96 -11.36 0.11
N SER A 118 -10.67 -11.70 0.03
CA SER A 118 -9.80 -11.32 -1.08
C SER A 118 -10.22 -11.95 -2.41
N GLN A 119 -10.14 -11.16 -3.47
CA GLN A 119 -10.27 -11.56 -4.87
C GLN A 119 -8.95 -11.26 -5.59
N ILE A 120 -8.33 -12.29 -6.18
CA ILE A 120 -7.06 -12.15 -6.91
C ILE A 120 -7.31 -12.60 -8.34
N GLU A 121 -7.38 -11.64 -9.25
CA GLU A 121 -7.56 -11.92 -10.68
C GLU A 121 -6.18 -12.15 -11.35
N ASP A 122 -5.76 -13.43 -11.36
CA ASP A 122 -4.71 -14.10 -12.16
C ASP A 122 -3.39 -13.40 -12.55
N THR A 123 -3.00 -12.24 -11.98
CA THR A 123 -1.75 -11.54 -12.35
C THR A 123 -1.01 -10.86 -11.19
N SER A 124 -0.90 -11.50 -10.02
CA SER A 124 0.05 -11.06 -8.99
C SER A 124 1.46 -11.53 -9.33
N ARG A 125 2.44 -10.61 -9.50
CA ARG A 125 3.85 -10.99 -9.72
C ARG A 125 4.78 -10.32 -8.71
N LEU A 126 5.48 -11.14 -7.95
CA LEU A 126 6.59 -10.71 -7.10
C LEU A 126 7.78 -10.31 -7.99
N SER A 127 8.30 -9.09 -7.81
CA SER A 127 9.55 -8.68 -8.45
C SER A 127 10.66 -8.64 -7.40
N ALA A 128 11.58 -9.59 -7.52
CA ALA A 128 12.87 -9.59 -6.83
C ALA A 128 13.93 -9.74 -7.93
N ASP A 129 14.39 -8.63 -8.52
CA ASP A 129 15.61 -8.67 -9.33
C ASP A 129 16.75 -8.13 -8.48
N LYS A 130 17.46 -9.06 -7.84
CA LYS A 130 18.68 -8.84 -7.09
C LYS A 130 19.81 -8.92 -8.11
N ARG A 131 20.32 -7.78 -8.58
CA ARG A 131 21.62 -7.74 -9.25
C ARG A 131 22.73 -7.68 -8.22
#